data_AF-A0A1G4PJP9-F1
#
_entry.id   AF-A0A1G4PJP9-F1
#
_cell.length_a   1.000
_cell.length_b   1.000
_cell.length_c   1.000
_cell.angle_alpha   90.00
_cell.angle_beta   90.00
_cell.angle_gamma   90.00
#
_symmetry.space_group_name_H-M   'P 1'
#
loop_
_entity.id
_entity.type
_entity.pdbx_description
1 polymer ?
#
loop_
_entity_poly.entity_id
_entity_poly.type
_entity_poly.pdbx_seq_one_letter_code
_entity_poly.pdbx_strand_id
1 'polypeptide(L)'
;MNAYAAQQAQQAALFHAHPAMWAFFPLLFVVVIISAVILVRWLMSKSAWPYHPGGSSGFLRDEVIRYGSIWLPFAVVMVAIRYYIYRFHPELTSSPYLYALYLSVFVFRRLARFLPHIREIGARIDGARAKARAVADGVTQ
;
A
#
# COMPACT_ATOMS: atom_id res chain seq x y z
N MET A 1 -40.65 -4.32 1.67
CA MET A 1 -39.24 -4.62 1.33
C MET A 1 -38.38 -3.53 1.94
N ASN A 2 -37.52 -3.85 2.91
CA ASN A 2 -36.69 -2.84 3.57
C ASN A 2 -35.66 -2.32 2.56
N ALA A 3 -35.37 -1.00 2.56
CA ALA A 3 -34.43 -0.38 1.61
C ALA A 3 -33.07 -1.11 1.55
N TYR A 4 -32.62 -1.66 2.68
CA TYR A 4 -31.44 -2.51 2.78
C TYR A 4 -31.50 -3.80 1.95
N ALA A 5 -32.65 -4.48 1.90
CA ALA A 5 -32.82 -5.71 1.13
C ALA A 5 -32.84 -5.41 -0.38
N ALA A 6 -33.45 -4.29 -0.79
CA ALA A 6 -33.42 -3.83 -2.17
C ALA A 6 -31.98 -3.45 -2.60
N GLN A 7 -31.23 -2.78 -1.72
CA GLN A 7 -29.83 -2.40 -1.97
C GLN A 7 -28.90 -3.61 -2.06
N GLN A 8 -29.08 -4.63 -1.20
CA GLN A 8 -28.34 -5.90 -1.30
C GLN A 8 -28.65 -6.66 -2.59
N ALA A 9 -29.93 -6.76 -2.98
CA ALA A 9 -30.33 -7.42 -4.22
C ALA A 9 -29.75 -6.71 -5.46
N GLN A 10 -29.73 -5.38 -5.46
CA GLN A 10 -29.14 -4.57 -6.53
C GLN A 10 -27.61 -4.72 -6.59
N GLN A 11 -26.93 -4.77 -5.44
CA GLN A 11 -25.48 -5.04 -5.38
C GLN A 11 -25.13 -6.44 -5.88
N ALA A 12 -25.92 -7.45 -5.51
CA ALA A 12 -25.74 -8.82 -5.99
C ALA A 12 -25.94 -8.91 -7.52
N ALA A 13 -26.97 -8.25 -8.06
CA ALA A 13 -27.22 -8.21 -9.51
C ALA A 13 -26.06 -7.53 -10.28
N LEU A 14 -25.56 -6.40 -9.78
CA LEU A 14 -24.40 -5.70 -10.36
C LEU A 14 -23.10 -6.52 -10.26
N PHE A 15 -22.95 -7.33 -9.21
CA PHE A 15 -21.81 -8.24 -9.07
C PHE A 15 -21.84 -9.38 -10.08
N HIS A 16 -22.99 -10.02 -10.26
CA HIS A 16 -23.14 -11.08 -11.26
C HIS A 16 -22.92 -10.57 -12.69
N ALA A 17 -23.29 -9.31 -12.97
CA ALA A 17 -23.04 -8.69 -14.26
C ALA A 17 -21.54 -8.43 -14.51
N HIS A 18 -20.79 -8.03 -13.48
CA HIS A 18 -19.40 -7.55 -13.64
C HIS A 18 -18.44 -8.01 -12.52
N PRO A 19 -18.21 -9.31 -12.32
CA PRO A 19 -17.42 -9.82 -11.19
C PRO A 19 -15.96 -9.33 -11.21
N ALA A 20 -15.39 -9.10 -12.40
CA ALA A 20 -14.02 -8.58 -12.55
C ALA A 20 -13.89 -7.12 -12.06
N MET A 21 -14.93 -6.29 -12.22
CA MET A 21 -14.89 -4.88 -11.79
C MET A 21 -14.76 -4.76 -10.26
N TRP A 22 -15.38 -5.68 -9.53
CA TRP A 22 -15.36 -5.70 -8.07
C TRP A 22 -14.00 -6.08 -7.47
N ALA A 23 -13.14 -6.76 -8.23
CA ALA A 23 -11.75 -7.01 -7.86
C ALA A 23 -10.84 -5.88 -8.37
N PHE A 24 -11.07 -5.43 -9.61
CA PHE A 24 -10.22 -4.46 -10.29
C PHE A 24 -10.25 -3.07 -9.64
N PHE A 25 -11.43 -2.50 -9.36
CA PHE A 25 -11.52 -1.13 -8.83
C PHE A 25 -10.88 -0.97 -7.44
N PRO A 26 -11.08 -1.89 -6.47
CA PRO A 26 -10.37 -1.83 -5.19
C PRO A 26 -8.85 -1.97 -5.35
N LEU A 27 -8.39 -2.86 -6.24
CA LEU A 27 -6.97 -3.02 -6.49
C LEU A 27 -6.36 -1.73 -7.09
N LEU A 28 -7.03 -1.17 -8.11
CA LEU A 28 -6.63 0.09 -8.74
C LEU A 28 -6.58 1.22 -7.72
N PHE A 29 -7.60 1.35 -6.88
CA PHE A 29 -7.66 2.36 -5.82
C PHE A 29 -6.47 2.24 -4.86
N VAL A 30 -6.13 1.02 -4.43
CA VAL A 30 -4.97 0.79 -3.57
C VAL A 30 -3.65 1.13 -4.28
N VAL A 31 -3.49 0.77 -5.56
CA VAL A 31 -2.30 1.12 -6.35
C VAL A 31 -2.14 2.64 -6.49
N VAL A 32 -3.24 3.37 -6.70
CA VAL A 32 -3.24 4.85 -6.76
C VAL A 32 -2.81 5.44 -5.42
N ILE A 33 -3.36 4.96 -4.30
CA ILE A 33 -2.97 5.42 -2.96
C ILE A 33 -1.49 5.16 -2.68
N ILE A 34 -1.01 3.95 -2.97
CA ILE A 34 0.39 3.58 -2.78
C ILE A 34 1.30 4.50 -3.60
N SER A 35 0.95 4.74 -4.87
CA SER A 35 1.67 5.63 -5.77
C SER A 35 1.71 7.07 -5.24
N ALA A 36 0.58 7.59 -4.76
CA ALA A 36 0.50 8.93 -4.17
C ALA A 36 1.39 9.05 -2.91
N VAL A 37 1.35 8.06 -2.01
CA VAL A 37 2.19 8.03 -0.81
C VAL A 37 3.68 8.03 -1.17
N ILE A 38 4.07 7.21 -2.16
CA ILE A 38 5.45 7.13 -2.64
C ILE A 38 5.88 8.48 -3.23
N LEU A 39 5.04 9.09 -4.07
CA LEU A 39 5.32 10.37 -4.71
C LEU A 39 5.50 11.49 -3.68
N VAL A 40 4.59 11.61 -2.71
CA VAL A 40 4.67 12.59 -1.63
C VAL A 40 5.97 12.42 -0.84
N ARG A 41 6.31 11.19 -0.43
CA ARG A 41 7.54 10.89 0.32
C ARG A 41 8.81 11.21 -0.48
N TRP A 42 8.79 10.90 -1.78
CA TRP A 42 9.89 11.22 -2.68
C TRP A 42 10.08 12.74 -2.80
N LEU A 43 9.01 13.50 -3.02
CA LEU A 43 9.03 14.97 -3.08
C LEU A 43 9.48 15.62 -1.76
N MET A 44 9.04 15.09 -0.62
CA MET A 44 9.49 15.55 0.70
C MET A 44 10.97 15.26 0.97
N SER A 45 11.58 14.36 0.19
CA SER A 45 12.98 13.96 0.33
C SER A 45 13.90 14.63 -0.70
N LYS A 46 13.47 15.73 -1.35
CA LYS A 46 14.25 16.45 -2.37
C LYS A 46 15.67 16.80 -1.93
N SER A 47 15.85 17.27 -0.70
CA SER A 47 17.16 17.59 -0.13
C SER A 47 18.07 16.36 0.03
N ALA A 48 17.51 15.16 0.10
CA ALA A 48 18.25 13.91 0.25
C ALA A 48 18.64 13.26 -1.09
N TRP A 49 18.09 13.72 -2.22
CA TRP A 49 18.35 13.11 -3.52
C TRP A 49 19.84 13.10 -3.91
N PRO A 50 20.63 14.17 -3.72
CA PRO A 50 22.05 14.19 -4.12
C PRO A 50 22.91 13.18 -3.35
N TYR A 51 22.49 12.82 -2.13
CA TYR A 51 23.25 11.93 -1.25
C TYR A 51 22.89 10.46 -1.43
N HIS A 52 21.94 10.15 -2.31
CA HIS A 52 21.53 8.78 -2.62
C HIS A 52 22.38 8.21 -3.76
N PRO A 53 22.83 6.93 -3.72
CA PRO A 53 23.71 6.36 -4.74
C PRO A 53 23.20 6.43 -6.19
N GLY A 54 21.88 6.48 -6.38
CA GLY A 54 21.24 6.63 -7.69
C GLY A 54 20.55 7.98 -7.91
N GLY A 55 20.89 9.00 -7.12
CA GLY A 55 20.25 10.30 -7.19
C GLY A 55 18.75 10.26 -6.93
N SER A 56 18.00 11.17 -7.56
CA SER A 56 16.55 11.26 -7.44
C SER A 56 15.81 10.02 -7.96
N SER A 57 16.25 9.46 -9.09
CA SER A 57 15.67 8.25 -9.70
C SER A 57 15.90 7.00 -8.86
N GLY A 58 17.12 6.82 -8.36
CA GLY A 58 17.45 5.72 -7.44
C GLY A 58 16.66 5.81 -6.14
N PHE A 59 16.47 7.01 -5.60
CA PHE A 59 15.66 7.21 -4.39
C PHE A 59 14.19 6.84 -4.65
N LEU A 60 13.63 7.24 -5.79
CA LEU A 60 12.27 6.87 -6.18
C LEU A 60 12.13 5.36 -6.33
N ARG A 61 13.07 4.72 -7.04
CA ARG A 61 13.08 3.26 -7.21
C ARG A 61 13.11 2.54 -5.87
N ASP A 62 13.95 3.00 -4.94
CA ASP A 62 14.06 2.42 -3.61
C ASP A 62 12.76 2.61 -2.79
N GLU A 63 12.11 3.78 -2.86
CA GLU A 63 10.78 3.97 -2.23
C GLU A 63 9.70 3.09 -2.90
N VAL A 64 9.72 2.94 -4.23
CA VAL A 64 8.81 2.06 -4.98
C VAL A 64 8.98 0.60 -4.58
N ILE A 65 10.21 0.09 -4.53
CA ILE A 65 10.47 -1.30 -4.13
C ILE A 65 10.08 -1.48 -2.66
N ARG A 66 10.51 -0.59 -1.77
CA ARG A 66 10.21 -0.69 -0.33
C ARG A 66 8.72 -0.71 -0.05
N TYR A 67 7.95 0.21 -0.63
CA TYR A 67 6.51 0.31 -0.37
C TYR A 67 5.70 -0.68 -1.23
N GLY A 68 6.08 -0.87 -2.49
CA GLY A 68 5.47 -1.85 -3.38
C GLY A 68 5.56 -3.26 -2.80
N SER A 69 6.74 -3.70 -2.36
CA SER A 69 6.91 -5.04 -1.77
C SER A 69 6.15 -5.25 -0.46
N ILE A 70 5.81 -4.18 0.27
CA ILE A 70 5.03 -4.27 1.51
C ILE A 70 3.53 -4.29 1.22
N TRP A 71 3.06 -3.31 0.43
CA TRP A 71 1.63 -3.04 0.29
C TRP A 71 0.99 -3.81 -0.85
N LEU A 72 1.71 -4.10 -1.94
CA LEU A 72 1.14 -4.75 -3.12
C LEU A 72 0.72 -6.21 -2.84
N PRO A 73 1.54 -7.08 -2.20
CA PRO A 73 1.09 -8.44 -1.88
C PRO A 73 -0.12 -8.44 -0.97
N PHE A 74 -0.17 -7.53 0.00
CA PHE A 74 -1.30 -7.39 0.90
C PHE A 74 -2.57 -6.93 0.16
N ALA A 75 -2.46 -5.96 -0.74
CA ALA A 75 -3.56 -5.50 -1.57
C ALA A 75 -4.17 -6.66 -2.39
N VAL A 76 -3.31 -7.49 -2.99
CA VAL A 76 -3.73 -8.67 -3.75
C VAL A 76 -4.47 -9.67 -2.85
N VAL A 77 -3.93 -9.97 -1.67
CA VAL A 77 -4.58 -10.88 -0.70
C VAL A 77 -5.94 -10.35 -0.25
N MET A 78 -6.03 -9.04 0.05
CA MET A 78 -7.30 -8.42 0.45
C MET A 78 -8.36 -8.49 -0.65
N VAL A 79 -7.97 -8.25 -1.90
CA VAL A 79 -8.87 -8.35 -3.06
C VAL A 79 -9.30 -9.80 -3.27
N ALA A 80 -8.39 -10.76 -3.12
CA ALA A 80 -8.69 -12.18 -3.23
C ALA A 80 -9.67 -12.66 -2.14
N ILE A 81 -9.43 -12.29 -0.87
CA ILE A 81 -10.32 -12.61 0.25
C ILE A 81 -11.69 -11.97 0.03
N ARG A 82 -11.73 -10.72 -0.42
CA ARG A 82 -12.98 -10.02 -0.68
C ARG A 82 -13.76 -10.66 -1.82
N TYR A 83 -13.08 -11.05 -2.91
CA TYR A 83 -13.68 -11.82 -4.00
C TYR A 83 -14.24 -13.17 -3.51
N TYR A 84 -13.47 -13.90 -2.70
CA TYR A 84 -13.90 -15.16 -2.11
C TYR A 84 -15.15 -15.01 -1.22
N ILE A 85 -15.15 -14.03 -0.32
CA ILE A 85 -16.29 -13.73 0.56
C ILE A 85 -17.52 -13.38 -0.27
N TYR A 86 -17.40 -12.49 -1.24
CA TYR A 86 -18.53 -12.15 -2.10
C TYR A 86 -19.09 -13.35 -2.88
N ARG A 87 -18.22 -14.27 -3.31
CA ARG A 87 -18.63 -15.42 -4.14
C ARG A 87 -19.23 -16.56 -3.33
N PHE A 88 -18.67 -16.87 -2.16
CA PHE A 88 -18.99 -18.08 -1.40
C PHE A 88 -19.69 -17.81 -0.06
N HIS A 89 -19.48 -16.63 0.53
CA HIS A 89 -19.96 -16.28 1.87
C HIS A 89 -20.44 -14.82 1.94
N PRO A 90 -21.45 -14.42 1.13
CA PRO A 90 -21.89 -13.03 1.04
C PRO A 90 -22.37 -12.47 2.39
N GLU A 91 -22.81 -13.32 3.31
CA GLU A 91 -23.16 -12.98 4.69
C GLU A 91 -22.00 -12.34 5.48
N LEU A 92 -20.75 -12.65 5.11
CA LEU A 92 -19.56 -12.10 5.76
C LEU A 92 -19.13 -10.74 5.19
N THR A 93 -19.81 -10.22 4.16
CA THR A 93 -19.49 -8.92 3.53
C THR A 93 -19.50 -7.76 4.52
N SER A 94 -20.42 -7.79 5.49
CA SER A 94 -20.57 -6.76 6.53
C SER A 94 -19.88 -7.15 7.84
N SER A 95 -19.11 -8.24 7.84
CA SER A 95 -18.51 -8.79 9.05
C SER A 95 -17.43 -7.86 9.60
N PRO A 96 -17.44 -7.56 10.92
CA PRO A 96 -16.40 -6.73 11.52
C PRO A 96 -15.01 -7.35 11.43
N TYR A 97 -14.91 -8.67 11.25
CA TYR A 97 -13.63 -9.37 11.07
C TYR A 97 -12.89 -8.95 9.80
N LEU A 98 -13.59 -8.43 8.78
CA LEU A 98 -12.95 -7.83 7.61
C LEU A 98 -12.13 -6.60 7.98
N TYR A 99 -12.59 -5.79 8.95
CA TYR A 99 -11.82 -4.65 9.47
C TYR A 99 -10.60 -5.11 10.26
N ALA A 100 -10.71 -6.18 11.03
CA ALA A 100 -9.55 -6.78 11.72
C ALA A 100 -8.50 -7.28 10.72
N LEU A 101 -8.94 -7.87 9.60
CA LEU A 101 -8.05 -8.25 8.51
C LEU A 101 -7.35 -7.03 7.90
N TYR A 102 -8.05 -5.91 7.67
CA TYR A 102 -7.41 -4.67 7.23
C TYR A 102 -6.35 -4.16 8.23
N LEU A 103 -6.59 -4.28 9.54
CA LEU A 103 -5.62 -3.88 10.57
C LEU A 103 -4.37 -4.76 10.59
N SER A 104 -4.46 -6.02 10.16
CA SER A 104 -3.29 -6.91 10.07
C SER A 104 -2.18 -6.35 9.17
N VAL A 105 -2.51 -5.45 8.23
CA VAL A 105 -1.52 -4.78 7.36
C VAL A 105 -0.45 -4.04 8.16
N PHE A 106 -0.80 -3.47 9.31
CA PHE A 106 0.16 -2.75 10.15
C PHE A 106 1.15 -3.71 10.80
N VAL A 107 0.69 -4.91 11.15
CA VAL A 107 1.54 -6.00 11.66
C VAL A 107 2.47 -6.47 10.56
N PHE A 108 1.95 -6.79 9.37
CA PHE A 108 2.77 -7.22 8.23
C PHE A 108 3.76 -6.15 7.79
N ARG A 109 3.37 -4.87 7.77
CA ARG A 109 4.28 -3.75 7.52
C ARG A 109 5.40 -3.70 8.57
N ARG A 110 5.06 -3.94 9.84
CA ARG A 110 6.06 -3.98 10.92
C ARG A 110 7.02 -5.14 10.71
N LEU A 111 6.51 -6.32 10.33
CA LEU A 111 7.30 -7.52 10.07
C LEU A 111 8.14 -7.43 8.78
N ALA A 112 7.66 -6.73 7.75
CA ALA A 112 8.39 -6.58 6.49
C ALA A 112 9.73 -5.84 6.67
N ARG A 113 9.89 -5.09 7.76
CA ARG A 113 11.18 -4.50 8.15
C ARG A 113 12.25 -5.55 8.51
N PHE A 114 11.90 -6.82 8.70
CA PHE A 114 12.86 -7.89 8.92
C PHE A 114 13.43 -8.46 7.63
N LEU A 115 12.80 -8.21 6.47
CA LEU A 115 13.29 -8.70 5.19
C LEU A 115 14.62 -7.99 4.83
N PRO A 116 15.69 -8.75 4.52
CA PRO A 116 17.04 -8.18 4.34
C PRO A 116 17.07 -7.11 3.24
N HIS A 117 16.41 -7.38 2.11
CA HIS A 117 16.32 -6.41 1.01
C HIS A 117 15.64 -5.09 1.42
N ILE A 118 14.59 -5.15 2.24
CA ILE A 118 13.87 -3.95 2.74
C ILE A 118 14.74 -3.18 3.73
N ARG A 119 15.53 -3.88 4.56
CA ARG A 119 16.48 -3.26 5.49
C ARG A 119 17.59 -2.52 4.76
N GLU A 120 18.18 -3.14 3.73
CA GLU A 120 19.23 -2.52 2.90
C GLU A 120 18.73 -1.28 2.18
N ILE A 121 17.55 -1.35 1.55
CA ILE A 121 16.90 -0.17 0.96
C ILE A 121 16.66 0.92 2.01
N GLY A 122 16.15 0.51 3.18
CA GLY A 122 15.94 1.41 4.30
C GLY A 122 17.20 2.15 4.71
N ALA A 123 18.32 1.43 4.86
CA ALA A 123 19.62 2.00 5.23
C ALA A 123 20.13 3.02 4.20
N ARG A 124 19.95 2.76 2.89
CA ARG A 124 20.33 3.72 1.83
C ARG A 124 19.51 5.01 1.90
N ILE A 125 18.19 4.88 2.01
CA ILE A 125 17.27 6.02 2.11
C ILE A 125 17.54 6.83 3.39
N ASP A 126 17.65 6.16 4.52
CA ASP A 126 17.80 6.79 5.83
C ASP A 126 19.20 7.43 5.96
N GLY A 127 20.23 6.81 5.39
CA GLY A 127 21.57 7.39 5.28
C GLY A 127 21.60 8.66 4.42
N ALA A 128 20.92 8.67 3.26
CA ALA A 128 20.81 9.86 2.42
C ALA A 128 20.07 11.01 3.13
N ARG A 129 18.99 10.69 3.86
CA ARG A 129 18.26 11.68 4.68
C ARG A 129 19.09 12.20 5.84
N ALA A 130 19.86 11.35 6.51
CA ALA A 130 20.73 11.74 7.62
C ALA A 130 21.82 12.70 7.15
N LYS A 131 22.47 12.41 5.99
CA LYS A 131 23.45 13.32 5.38
C LYS A 131 22.84 14.65 5.00
N ALA A 132 21.67 14.66 4.37
CA ALA A 132 20.97 15.90 4.01
C ALA A 132 20.63 16.75 5.23
N ARG A 133 20.24 16.12 6.35
CA ARG A 133 20.00 16.82 7.61
C ARG A 133 21.29 17.37 8.20
N ALA A 134 22.35 16.58 8.25
CA ALA A 134 23.65 17.02 8.77
C ALA A 134 24.22 18.22 8.00
N VAL A 135 24.03 18.27 6.67
CA VAL A 135 24.40 19.43 5.84
C VAL A 135 23.50 20.63 6.12
N ALA A 136 22.18 20.42 6.24
CA ALA A 136 21.24 21.49 6.57
C ALA A 136 21.51 22.11 7.96
N ASP A 137 21.96 21.29 8.91
CA ASP A 137 22.29 21.69 10.27
C ASP A 137 23.73 22.24 10.40
N GLY A 138 24.51 22.29 9.31
CA GLY A 138 25.88 22.81 9.29
C GLY A 138 26.93 21.91 9.97
N VAL A 139 26.58 20.66 10.26
CA VAL A 139 27.44 19.68 10.97
C VAL A 139 28.48 19.05 10.05
N THR A 140 28.21 18.98 8.75
CA THR A 140 29.13 18.46 7.73
C THR A 140 29.15 19.38 6.52
N GLN A 141 30.34 19.85 6.11
CA GLN A 141 30.58 20.57 4.85
C GLN A 141 30.74 19.59 3.69
#